data_AF-A0A355H3D3-F1
#
_entry.id   AF-A0A355H3D3-F1
#
_cell.length_a   1.000
_cell.length_b   1.000
_cell.length_c   1.000
_cell.angle_alpha   90.00
_cell.angle_beta   90.00
_cell.angle_gamma   90.00
#
_symmetry.space_group_name_H-M   'P 1'
#
loop_
_entity.id
_entity.type
_entity.pdbx_description
1 polymer ?
#
loop_
_entity_poly.entity_id
_entity_poly.type
_entity_poly.pdbx_seq_one_letter_code
_entity_poly.pdbx_strand_id
1 'polypeptide(L)'
;MKAEDVKKIAMIGAGDMGHGIAASCLLGGYNVVLRDIEQKYVDKGVAGIISSLEKFREKGKITPDAFAKALVRLTPMVDLQTAVQDADFIIEAVPEKLELKQSVFAELDKFAPKHAI
;
A
#
# COMPACT_ATOMS: atom_id res chain seq x y z
N MET A 1 -1.34 -3.79 19.63
CA MET A 1 -0.24 -3.70 18.66
C MET A 1 0.50 -2.38 18.90
N LYS A 2 1.82 -2.41 18.86
CA LYS A 2 2.68 -1.21 18.84
C LYS A 2 3.25 -1.01 17.44
N ALA A 3 3.77 0.18 17.14
CA ALA A 3 4.34 0.48 15.83
C ALA A 3 5.48 -0.49 15.43
N GLU A 4 6.26 -0.96 16.40
CA GLU A 4 7.34 -1.94 16.22
C GLU A 4 6.87 -3.35 15.80
N ASP A 5 5.58 -3.67 15.98
CA ASP A 5 5.00 -4.96 15.61
C ASP A 5 4.59 -5.01 14.12
N VAL A 6 4.44 -3.84 13.46
CA VAL A 6 3.93 -3.74 12.08
C VAL A 6 5.01 -4.17 11.08
N LYS A 7 4.73 -5.20 10.28
CA LYS A 7 5.63 -5.70 9.24
C LYS A 7 5.02 -5.66 7.84
N LYS A 8 3.70 -5.88 7.74
CA LYS A 8 2.95 -5.86 6.48
C LYS A 8 1.84 -4.80 6.54
N ILE A 9 1.87 -3.89 5.57
CA ILE A 9 0.87 -2.85 5.37
C ILE A 9 0.05 -3.18 4.13
N ALA A 10 -1.28 -3.18 4.24
CA ALA A 10 -2.16 -3.23 3.08
C ALA A 10 -2.63 -1.82 2.73
N MET A 11 -2.34 -1.36 1.52
CA MET A 11 -2.76 -0.07 0.98
C MET A 11 -3.96 -0.28 0.04
N ILE A 12 -5.16 0.08 0.51
CA ILE A 12 -6.41 -0.06 -0.22
C ILE A 12 -6.69 1.23 -1.01
N GLY A 13 -6.47 1.15 -2.33
CA GLY A 13 -6.52 2.27 -3.26
C GLY A 13 -5.12 2.60 -3.78
N ALA A 14 -4.94 2.51 -5.09
CA ALA A 14 -3.69 2.74 -5.81
C ALA A 14 -3.63 4.11 -6.53
N GLY A 15 -4.60 4.98 -6.23
CA GLY A 15 -4.69 6.35 -6.76
C GLY A 15 -3.58 7.28 -6.27
N ASP A 16 -3.78 8.59 -6.44
CA ASP A 16 -2.72 9.59 -6.21
C ASP A 16 -2.18 9.60 -4.77
N MET A 17 -3.08 9.55 -3.78
CA MET A 17 -2.69 9.45 -2.38
C MET A 17 -2.12 8.06 -2.05
N GLY A 18 -2.77 7.00 -2.54
CA GLY A 18 -2.41 5.62 -2.23
C GLY A 18 -0.98 5.25 -2.64
N HIS A 19 -0.57 5.61 -3.86
CA HIS A 19 0.80 5.33 -4.31
C HIS A 19 1.85 6.15 -3.53
N GLY A 20 1.54 7.40 -3.15
CA GLY A 20 2.46 8.25 -2.39
C GLY A 20 2.68 7.75 -0.96
N ILE A 21 1.59 7.33 -0.30
CA ILE A 21 1.64 6.69 1.02
C ILE A 21 2.40 5.38 0.93
N ALA A 22 2.07 4.51 -0.04
CA ALA A 22 2.77 3.25 -0.26
C ALA A 22 4.28 3.46 -0.46
N ALA A 23 4.70 4.42 -1.30
CA ALA A 23 6.10 4.75 -1.51
C ALA A 23 6.80 5.15 -0.19
N SER A 24 6.14 5.93 0.66
CA SER A 24 6.66 6.33 1.97
C SER A 24 6.82 5.13 2.91
N CYS A 25 5.83 4.23 2.95
CA CYS A 25 5.89 2.99 3.73
C CYS A 25 7.02 2.07 3.25
N LEU A 26 7.20 1.91 1.94
CA LEU A 26 8.29 1.10 1.37
C LEU A 26 9.67 1.65 1.75
N LEU A 27 9.85 2.97 1.70
CA LEU A 27 11.08 3.64 2.16
C LEU A 27 11.27 3.53 3.68
N GLY A 28 10.18 3.45 4.44
CA GLY A 28 10.18 3.12 5.87
C GLY A 28 10.56 1.67 6.17
N GLY A 29 10.75 0.83 5.15
CA GLY A 29 11.16 -0.57 5.32
C GLY A 29 10.01 -1.52 5.61
N TYR A 30 8.76 -1.14 5.37
CA TYR A 30 7.59 -2.02 5.49
C TYR A 30 7.35 -2.81 4.21
N ASN A 31 6.80 -4.02 4.33
CA ASN A 31 6.24 -4.72 3.18
C ASN A 31 4.87 -4.11 2.88
N VAL A 32 4.61 -3.75 1.62
CA VAL A 32 3.37 -3.10 1.24
C VAL A 32 2.65 -3.92 0.18
N VAL A 33 1.41 -4.29 0.47
CA VAL A 33 0.48 -4.81 -0.53
C VAL A 33 -0.31 -3.63 -1.08
N LEU A 34 -0.11 -3.28 -2.36
CA LEU A 34 -0.88 -2.23 -3.02
C LEU A 34 -2.07 -2.86 -3.74
N ARG A 35 -3.28 -2.51 -3.30
CA ARG A 35 -4.52 -3.08 -3.83
C ARG A 35 -5.41 -2.04 -4.47
N ASP A 36 -6.04 -2.39 -5.59
CA ASP A 36 -7.14 -1.64 -6.20
C ASP A 36 -8.17 -2.60 -6.82
N ILE A 37 -9.30 -2.07 -7.29
CA ILE A 37 -10.44 -2.86 -7.79
C ILE A 37 -10.20 -3.50 -9.16
N GLU A 38 -9.24 -2.98 -9.93
CA GLU A 38 -8.90 -3.47 -11.27
C GLU A 38 -7.39 -3.37 -11.52
N GLN A 39 -6.86 -4.31 -12.31
CA GLN A 39 -5.42 -4.37 -12.63
C GLN A 39 -4.88 -3.05 -13.19
N LYS A 40 -5.65 -2.36 -14.06
CA LYS A 40 -5.24 -1.08 -14.65
C LYS A 40 -4.92 0.01 -13.61
N TYR A 41 -5.62 0.00 -12.47
CA TYR A 41 -5.39 0.97 -11.40
C TYR A 41 -4.18 0.58 -10.56
N VAL A 42 -4.02 -0.72 -10.29
CA VAL A 42 -2.83 -1.27 -9.63
C VAL A 42 -1.58 -0.94 -10.44
N ASP A 43 -1.58 -1.21 -11.74
CA ASP A 43 -0.45 -0.92 -12.64
C ASP A 43 -0.10 0.57 -12.66
N LYS A 44 -1.12 1.43 -12.72
CA LYS A 44 -0.94 2.89 -12.63
C LYS A 44 -0.32 3.29 -11.29
N GLY A 45 -0.78 2.72 -10.18
CA GLY A 45 -0.23 2.98 -8.85
C GLY A 45 1.21 2.51 -8.71
N VAL A 46 1.53 1.31 -9.20
CA VAL A 46 2.91 0.78 -9.24
C VAL A 46 3.82 1.71 -10.04
N ALA A 47 3.39 2.16 -11.22
CA ALA A 47 4.14 3.12 -12.03
C ALA A 47 4.33 4.46 -11.28
N GLY A 48 3.32 4.92 -10.55
CA GLY A 48 3.39 6.11 -9.70
C GLY A 48 4.40 5.98 -8.55
N ILE A 49 4.44 4.82 -7.88
CA ILE A 49 5.44 4.50 -6.86
C ILE A 49 6.84 4.55 -7.47
N ILE A 50 7.07 3.83 -8.57
CA ILE A 50 8.38 3.77 -9.23
C ILE A 50 8.83 5.19 -9.63
N SER A 51 7.95 5.99 -10.25
CA SER A 51 8.28 7.36 -10.63
C SER A 51 8.64 8.24 -9.43
N SER A 52 7.91 8.10 -8.32
CA SER A 52 8.17 8.86 -7.09
C SER A 52 9.52 8.48 -6.48
N LEU A 53 9.81 7.18 -6.38
CA LEU A 53 11.09 6.68 -5.86
C LEU A 53 12.26 7.08 -6.78
N GLU A 54 12.07 7.04 -8.10
CA GLU A 54 13.08 7.43 -9.07
C GLU A 54 13.42 8.92 -8.93
N LYS A 55 12.42 9.80 -8.81
CA LYS A 55 12.64 11.23 -8.54
C LYS A 55 13.41 11.47 -7.25
N PHE A 56 13.18 10.67 -6.20
CA PHE A 56 13.97 10.78 -4.97
C PHE A 56 15.40 10.31 -5.16
N ARG A 57 15.63 9.26 -5.95
CA ARG A 57 16.95 8.76 -6.30
C ARG A 57 17.75 9.78 -7.11
N GLU A 58 17.15 10.34 -8.17
CA GLU A 58 17.75 11.39 -9.01
C GLU A 58 18.14 12.64 -8.21
N LYS A 59 17.31 13.00 -7.21
CA LYS A 59 17.59 14.11 -6.29
C LYS A 59 18.58 13.77 -5.17
N GLY A 60 19.15 12.56 -5.17
CA GLY A 60 20.08 12.08 -4.13
C GLY A 60 19.45 11.93 -2.74
N LYS A 61 18.12 11.82 -2.65
CA LYS A 61 17.40 11.65 -1.37
C LYS A 61 17.37 10.21 -0.89
N ILE A 62 17.53 9.25 -1.79
CA ILE A 62 17.65 7.82 -1.48
C ILE A 62 18.80 7.21 -2.29
N THR A 63 19.38 6.13 -1.76
CA THR A 63 20.44 5.38 -2.46
C THR A 63 19.84 4.42 -3.51
N PRO A 64 20.63 3.95 -4.50
CA PRO A 64 20.20 2.91 -5.42
C PRO A 64 19.78 1.60 -4.72
N ASP A 65 20.45 1.25 -3.62
CA ASP A 65 20.10 0.09 -2.79
C ASP A 65 18.74 0.28 -2.08
N ALA A 66 18.49 1.46 -1.50
CA ALA A 66 17.18 1.77 -0.90
C ALA A 66 16.04 1.72 -1.92
N PHE A 67 16.28 2.23 -3.13
CA PHE A 67 15.33 2.12 -4.26
C PHE A 67 15.03 0.65 -4.59
N ALA A 68 16.05 -0.18 -4.78
CA ALA A 68 15.87 -1.59 -5.10
C ALA A 68 15.14 -2.35 -3.98
N LYS A 69 15.52 -2.12 -2.72
CA LYS A 69 14.86 -2.73 -1.56
C LYS A 69 13.40 -2.32 -1.42
N ALA A 70 13.06 -1.06 -1.71
CA ALA A 70 11.68 -0.60 -1.72
C ALA A 70 10.85 -1.38 -2.75
N LEU A 71 11.35 -1.60 -3.96
CA LEU A 71 10.62 -2.35 -4.99
C LEU A 71 10.41 -3.82 -4.64
N VAL A 72 11.40 -4.46 -3.99
CA VAL A 72 11.27 -5.87 -3.53
C VAL A 72 10.17 -6.03 -2.48
N ARG A 73 9.86 -4.99 -1.71
CA ARG A 73 8.85 -4.99 -0.65
C ARG A 73 7.42 -4.71 -1.14
N LEU A 74 7.26 -4.33 -2.41
CA LEU A 74 5.97 -4.01 -3.01
C LEU A 74 5.32 -5.25 -3.61
N THR A 75 4.09 -5.54 -3.21
CA THR A 75 3.26 -6.61 -3.77
C THR A 75 1.98 -6.01 -4.37
N PRO A 76 1.81 -5.98 -5.70
CA PRO A 76 0.57 -5.54 -6.33
C PRO A 76 -0.53 -6.62 -6.24
N MET A 77 -1.78 -6.21 -6.00
CA MET A 77 -2.90 -7.14 -5.87
C MET A 77 -4.23 -6.51 -6.30
N VAL A 78 -5.19 -7.33 -6.75
CA VAL A 78 -6.57 -6.89 -7.06
C VAL A 78 -7.56 -7.42 -6.01
N ASP A 79 -7.43 -8.69 -5.67
CA ASP A 79 -8.30 -9.36 -4.70
C ASP A 79 -8.12 -8.77 -3.29
N LEU A 80 -9.22 -8.35 -2.67
CA LEU A 80 -9.19 -7.70 -1.37
C LEU A 80 -8.86 -8.69 -0.25
N GLN A 81 -9.49 -9.87 -0.26
CA GLN A 81 -9.34 -10.86 0.79
C GLN A 81 -7.87 -11.28 0.92
N THR A 82 -7.23 -11.62 -0.19
CA THR A 82 -5.83 -12.02 -0.21
C THR A 82 -4.90 -10.85 0.13
N ALA A 83 -5.29 -9.60 -0.20
CA ALA A 83 -4.46 -8.43 0.09
C ALA A 83 -4.34 -8.13 1.58
N VAL A 84 -5.37 -8.48 2.36
CA VAL A 84 -5.44 -8.16 3.79
C VAL A 84 -5.20 -9.34 4.71
N GLN A 85 -5.15 -10.58 4.19
CA GLN A 85 -5.10 -11.82 4.99
C GLN A 85 -3.96 -11.89 6.01
N ASP A 86 -2.84 -11.21 5.75
CA ASP A 86 -1.66 -11.15 6.63
C ASP A 86 -1.30 -9.71 7.03
N ALA A 87 -2.22 -8.74 6.85
CA ALA A 87 -1.92 -7.35 7.15
C ALA A 87 -1.84 -7.12 8.66
N ASP A 88 -0.86 -6.34 9.09
CA ASP A 88 -0.77 -5.82 10.45
C ASP A 88 -1.41 -4.43 10.55
N PHE A 89 -1.34 -3.67 9.45
CA PHE A 89 -1.89 -2.32 9.37
C PHE A 89 -2.50 -2.08 8.00
N ILE A 90 -3.70 -1.52 7.96
CA ILE A 90 -4.45 -1.27 6.73
C ILE A 90 -4.66 0.23 6.58
N ILE A 91 -4.27 0.76 5.42
CA ILE A 91 -4.50 2.16 5.06
C ILE A 91 -5.51 2.18 3.93
N GLU A 92 -6.57 2.96 4.09
CA GLU A 92 -7.60 3.17 3.08
C GLU A 92 -7.42 4.54 2.41
N ALA A 93 -7.37 4.55 1.08
CA ALA A 93 -7.31 5.75 0.23
C ALA A 93 -8.18 5.59 -1.03
N VAL A 94 -9.40 5.10 -0.85
CA VAL A 94 -10.47 5.08 -1.85
C VAL A 94 -11.16 6.46 -1.95
N PRO A 95 -11.94 6.73 -3.01
CA PRO A 95 -12.62 8.01 -3.18
C PRO A 95 -13.46 8.45 -1.97
N GLU A 96 -13.56 9.76 -1.78
CA GLU A 96 -14.28 10.40 -0.67
C GLU A 96 -15.81 10.31 -0.86
N LYS A 97 -16.33 9.08 -0.76
CA LYS A 97 -17.75 8.76 -0.80
C LYS A 97 -18.07 7.88 0.41
N LEU A 98 -18.94 8.37 1.29
CA LEU A 98 -19.23 7.73 2.58
C LEU A 98 -19.69 6.27 2.42
N GLU A 99 -20.66 6.03 1.53
CA GLU A 99 -21.22 4.70 1.27
C GLU A 99 -20.13 3.71 0.80
N LEU A 100 -19.22 4.17 -0.06
CA LEU A 100 -18.11 3.37 -0.56
C LEU A 100 -17.10 3.06 0.56
N LYS A 101 -16.75 4.04 1.38
CA LYS A 101 -15.84 3.81 2.52
C LYS A 101 -16.46 2.81 3.49
N GLN A 102 -17.73 2.98 3.85
CA GLN A 102 -18.43 2.06 4.74
C GLN A 102 -18.46 0.63 4.18
N SER A 103 -18.71 0.45 2.88
CA SER A 103 -18.67 -0.88 2.27
C SER A 103 -17.27 -1.49 2.30
N VAL A 104 -16.23 -0.69 1.98
CA VAL A 104 -14.84 -1.14 2.05
C VAL A 104 -14.47 -1.55 3.48
N PHE A 105 -14.78 -0.74 4.49
CA PHE A 105 -14.51 -1.07 5.89
C PHE A 105 -15.26 -2.32 6.36
N ALA A 106 -16.49 -2.55 5.89
CA ALA A 106 -17.23 -3.79 6.20
C ALA A 106 -16.57 -5.04 5.59
N GLU A 107 -16.02 -4.93 4.38
CA GLU A 107 -15.23 -6.02 3.78
C GLU A 107 -13.90 -6.23 4.51
N LEU A 108 -13.24 -5.15 4.92
CA LEU A 108 -12.01 -5.21 5.71
C LEU A 108 -12.25 -5.91 7.06
N ASP A 109 -13.31 -5.56 7.79
CA ASP A 109 -13.67 -6.18 9.07
C ASP A 109 -13.91 -7.70 8.93
N LYS A 110 -14.38 -8.14 7.76
CA LYS A 110 -14.60 -9.55 7.45
C LYS A 110 -13.32 -10.32 7.13
N PHE A 111 -12.39 -9.71 6.41
CA PHE A 111 -11.23 -10.41 5.84
C PHE A 111 -9.92 -10.17 6.58
N ALA A 112 -9.78 -9.04 7.27
CA ALA A 112 -8.57 -8.69 7.98
C ALA A 112 -8.37 -9.55 9.23
N PRO A 113 -7.11 -9.84 9.61
CA PRO A 113 -6.80 -10.43 10.89
C PRO A 113 -7.31 -9.60 12.06
N LYS A 114 -7.73 -10.27 13.14
CA LYS A 114 -8.25 -9.60 14.34
C LYS A 114 -7.26 -8.62 15.00
N HIS A 115 -5.96 -8.78 14.75
CA HIS A 115 -4.91 -7.93 15.31
C HIS A 115 -4.61 -6.71 14.43
N ALA A 116 -5.05 -6.72 13.17
CA ALA A 116 -4.81 -5.64 12.23
C ALA A 116 -5.50 -4.36 12.71
N ILE A 117 -4.84 -3.23 12.50
CA ILE A 117 -5.40 -1.89 12.72
C ILE A 117 -5.83 -1.30 11.38
#